data_AF-A0A931K1N2-F1
#
_entry.id   AF-A0A931K1N2-F1
#
_cell.length_a   1.000
_cell.length_b   1.000
_cell.length_c   1.000
_cell.angle_alpha   90.00
_cell.angle_beta   90.00
_cell.angle_gamma   90.00
#
_symmetry.space_group_name_H-M   'P 1'
#
loop_
_entity.id
_entity.type
_entity.pdbx_description
1 polymer ?
#
loop_
_entity_poly.entity_id
_entity_poly.type
_entity_poly.pdbx_seq_one_letter_code
_entity_poly.pdbx_strand_id
1 'polypeptide(L)'
;MRTDTRPSGYSSRRRSPAVPVAFVVMLLLGGLALSGCHKNDPLLEAAALTNSVSGGRTAGSAALVKSWKAGDLKLDAAMNLAFDYLESAKDNRPLKGTTVIVPSANATNFAGAVLDALEQVQSQLPQAGEFEIFWMRVGGLAFAAAEEAHAAGRVAEARTLVFAGGKRWQNDAYWQGHSAHDGLASVILAKSGERAEAIARLRDRADLNGVAAEVYEMLQKGQ
;
A
#
# COMPACT_ATOMS: atom_id res chain seq x y z
N MET A 1 -65.46 -65.36 1.60
CA MET A 1 -65.01 -64.82 2.91
C MET A 1 -65.13 -63.30 2.82
N ARG A 2 -65.80 -62.58 3.74
CA ARG A 2 -65.40 -62.30 5.16
C ARG A 2 -63.99 -61.66 5.22
N THR A 3 -63.63 -60.63 6.00
CA THR A 3 -64.27 -59.69 6.97
C THR A 3 -63.22 -58.62 7.36
N ASP A 4 -63.49 -57.39 7.83
CA ASP A 4 -64.70 -56.55 7.96
C ASP A 4 -64.28 -55.05 8.16
N THR A 5 -65.23 -54.18 8.53
CA THR A 5 -65.10 -52.98 9.40
C THR A 5 -64.03 -51.90 9.14
N ARG A 6 -64.51 -50.67 8.88
CA ARG A 6 -63.87 -49.41 9.37
C ARG A 6 -63.84 -49.44 10.91
N PRO A 7 -62.92 -48.71 11.60
CA PRO A 7 -63.37 -47.41 12.11
C PRO A 7 -62.29 -46.32 12.34
N SER A 8 -62.82 -45.15 12.70
CA SER A 8 -62.25 -44.16 13.63
C SER A 8 -61.37 -43.04 13.07
N GLY A 9 -61.80 -41.81 13.31
CA GLY A 9 -61.13 -40.59 12.87
C GLY A 9 -60.08 -40.09 13.87
N TYR A 10 -58.99 -39.54 13.33
CA TYR A 10 -57.99 -38.82 14.12
C TYR A 10 -58.29 -37.32 14.10
N SER A 11 -58.76 -36.77 15.21
CA SER A 11 -58.94 -35.33 15.38
C SER A 11 -57.59 -34.64 15.66
N SER A 12 -56.98 -34.05 14.64
CA SER A 12 -55.70 -33.34 14.77
C SER A 12 -55.87 -31.98 15.43
N ARG A 13 -55.92 -31.95 16.77
CA ARG A 13 -55.80 -30.70 17.54
C ARG A 13 -54.41 -30.08 17.36
N ARG A 14 -54.26 -29.24 16.34
CA ARG A 14 -53.10 -28.34 16.20
C ARG A 14 -53.08 -27.35 17.37
N ARG A 15 -52.34 -27.67 18.44
CA ARG A 15 -51.92 -26.67 19.42
C ARG A 15 -50.76 -25.89 18.82
N SER A 16 -51.04 -24.71 18.28
CA SER A 16 -49.99 -23.75 17.96
C SER A 16 -49.21 -23.44 19.24
N PRO A 17 -47.89 -23.68 19.32
CA PRO A 17 -47.11 -23.19 20.43
C PRO A 17 -47.12 -21.66 20.36
N ALA A 18 -47.67 -21.01 21.39
CA ALA A 18 -47.55 -19.57 21.56
C ALA A 18 -46.08 -19.26 21.90
N VAL A 19 -45.25 -19.11 20.87
CA VAL A 19 -43.86 -18.68 21.04
C VAL A 19 -43.87 -17.29 21.69
N PRO A 20 -43.22 -17.10 22.85
CA PRO A 20 -43.28 -15.84 23.57
C PRO A 20 -42.50 -14.76 22.80
N VAL A 21 -43.23 -13.96 22.03
CA VAL A 21 -42.72 -12.84 21.21
C VAL A 21 -41.80 -11.91 22.02
N ALA A 22 -42.06 -11.75 23.33
CA ALA A 22 -41.23 -10.98 24.25
C ALA A 22 -39.75 -11.42 24.29
N PHE A 23 -39.46 -12.72 24.17
CA PHE A 23 -38.07 -13.23 24.22
C PHE A 23 -37.28 -12.92 22.94
N VAL A 24 -37.95 -12.83 21.80
CA VAL A 24 -37.32 -12.49 20.51
C VAL A 24 -36.95 -11.02 20.44
N VAL A 25 -37.80 -10.12 20.96
CA VAL A 25 -37.53 -8.67 21.00
C VAL A 25 -36.35 -8.34 21.92
N MET A 26 -36.22 -9.02 23.07
CA MET A 26 -35.12 -8.78 24.00
C MET A 26 -33.76 -9.25 23.45
N LEU A 27 -33.74 -10.36 22.69
CA LEU A 27 -32.54 -10.83 21.98
C LEU A 27 -32.13 -9.91 20.83
N LEU A 28 -33.09 -9.31 20.12
CA LEU A 28 -32.84 -8.33 19.05
C LEU A 28 -32.26 -7.00 19.56
N LEU A 29 -32.69 -6.51 20.73
CA LEU A 29 -32.07 -5.32 21.35
C LEU A 29 -30.66 -5.60 21.90
N GLY A 30 -30.39 -6.82 22.40
CA GLY A 30 -29.06 -7.19 22.89
C GLY A 30 -27.98 -7.25 21.79
N GLY A 31 -28.36 -7.62 20.55
CA GLY A 31 -27.42 -7.74 19.43
C GLY A 31 -26.84 -6.41 18.92
N LEU A 32 -27.58 -5.31 19.06
CA LEU A 32 -27.17 -3.99 18.55
C LEU A 32 -26.12 -3.28 19.42
N ALA A 33 -25.89 -3.74 20.65
CA ALA A 33 -24.90 -3.18 21.57
C ALA A 33 -23.48 -3.78 21.42
N LEU A 34 -23.32 -4.85 20.62
CA LEU A 34 -22.06 -5.55 20.41
C LEU A 34 -21.36 -5.23 19.08
N SER A 35 -21.90 -4.29 18.29
CA SER A 35 -21.13 -3.56 17.28
C SER A 35 -20.17 -2.58 17.98
N GLY A 36 -19.22 -3.12 18.74
CA GLY A 36 -18.22 -2.34 19.46
C GLY A 36 -17.47 -1.43 18.51
N CYS A 37 -17.25 -0.18 18.93
CA CYS A 37 -16.56 0.85 18.16
C CYS A 37 -15.07 0.55 17.96
N HIS A 38 -14.76 -0.47 17.16
CA HIS A 38 -13.51 -0.52 16.44
C HIS A 38 -13.52 0.64 15.44
N LYS A 39 -12.94 1.78 15.84
CA LYS A 39 -12.65 2.85 14.88
C LYS A 39 -11.72 2.22 13.83
N ASN A 40 -12.23 2.04 12.60
CA ASN A 40 -11.44 1.52 11.50
C ASN A 40 -10.15 2.35 11.41
N ASP A 41 -9.00 1.69 11.45
CA ASP A 41 -7.73 2.36 11.24
C ASP A 41 -7.62 2.75 9.76
N PRO A 42 -7.58 4.05 9.42
CA PRO A 42 -7.53 4.49 8.02
C PRO A 42 -6.28 4.02 7.29
N LEU A 43 -5.19 3.69 8.01
CA LEU A 43 -3.99 3.10 7.41
C LEU A 43 -4.24 1.66 6.98
N LEU A 44 -4.87 0.86 7.85
CA LEU A 44 -5.19 -0.54 7.55
C LEU A 44 -6.28 -0.65 6.47
N GLU A 45 -7.26 0.26 6.45
CA GLU A 45 -8.24 0.35 5.36
C GLU A 45 -7.56 0.67 4.03
N ALA A 46 -6.67 1.68 3.99
CA ALA A 46 -5.91 2.01 2.78
C ALA A 46 -5.02 0.85 2.31
N ALA A 47 -4.31 0.18 3.22
CA ALA A 47 -3.47 -0.98 2.90
C ALA A 47 -4.29 -2.21 2.46
N ALA A 48 -5.52 -2.39 2.96
CA ALA A 48 -6.42 -3.41 2.46
C ALA A 48 -6.89 -3.08 1.02
N LEU A 49 -7.19 -1.81 0.75
CA LEU A 49 -7.59 -1.35 -0.58
C LEU A 49 -6.47 -1.53 -1.63
N THR A 50 -5.21 -1.24 -1.29
CA THR A 50 -4.08 -1.45 -2.23
C THR A 50 -3.87 -2.90 -2.63
N ASN A 51 -4.27 -3.83 -1.77
CA ASN A 51 -4.15 -5.27 -1.98
C ASN A 51 -5.42 -5.91 -2.53
N SER A 52 -6.49 -5.12 -2.72
CA SER A 52 -7.75 -5.58 -3.29
C SER A 52 -7.68 -5.63 -4.83
N VAL A 53 -8.22 -6.71 -5.41
CA VAL A 53 -8.25 -6.95 -6.88
C VAL A 53 -8.93 -5.81 -7.65
N SER A 54 -9.91 -5.15 -7.04
CA SER A 54 -10.70 -4.06 -7.65
C SER A 54 -10.18 -2.66 -7.34
N GLY A 55 -9.32 -2.49 -6.33
CA GLY A 55 -8.88 -1.17 -5.86
C GLY A 55 -7.46 -0.80 -6.29
N GLY A 56 -6.50 -1.68 -6.01
CA GLY A 56 -5.08 -1.45 -6.27
C GLY A 56 -4.50 -0.15 -5.67
N ARG A 57 -3.29 0.19 -6.11
CA ARG A 57 -2.53 1.39 -5.71
C ARG A 57 -3.37 2.68 -5.71
N THR A 58 -4.14 2.92 -6.77
CA THR A 58 -4.98 4.12 -6.94
C THR A 58 -6.07 4.26 -5.87
N ALA A 59 -6.79 3.19 -5.54
CA ALA A 59 -7.86 3.26 -4.53
C ALA A 59 -7.31 3.48 -3.11
N GLY A 60 -6.20 2.81 -2.76
CA GLY A 60 -5.51 3.06 -1.50
C GLY A 60 -4.99 4.49 -1.39
N SER A 61 -4.44 5.03 -2.47
CA SER A 61 -4.00 6.43 -2.52
C SER A 61 -5.16 7.40 -2.28
N ALA A 62 -6.29 7.21 -2.95
CA ALA A 62 -7.49 8.00 -2.74
C ALA A 62 -8.01 7.93 -1.28
N ALA A 63 -7.93 6.75 -0.65
CA ALA A 63 -8.28 6.57 0.76
C ALA A 63 -7.33 7.30 1.72
N LEU A 64 -6.01 7.29 1.45
CA LEU A 64 -5.02 8.06 2.21
C LEU A 64 -5.26 9.57 2.08
N VAL A 65 -5.51 10.07 0.86
CA VAL A 65 -5.81 11.50 0.61
C VAL A 65 -7.10 11.93 1.32
N LYS A 66 -8.15 11.09 1.30
CA LYS A 66 -9.40 11.32 2.03
C LYS A 66 -9.15 11.41 3.55
N SER A 67 -8.43 10.45 4.12
CA SER A 67 -8.17 10.38 5.56
C SER A 67 -7.24 11.50 6.05
N TRP A 68 -6.26 11.91 5.23
CA TRP A 68 -5.44 13.10 5.47
C TRP A 68 -6.30 14.37 5.54
N LYS A 69 -7.16 14.59 4.53
CA LYS A 69 -8.04 15.77 4.48
C LYS A 69 -9.09 15.80 5.61
N ALA A 70 -9.46 14.64 6.16
CA ALA A 70 -10.31 14.53 7.34
C ALA A 70 -9.56 14.81 8.67
N GLY A 71 -8.23 14.84 8.66
CA GLY A 71 -7.39 14.93 9.87
C GLY A 71 -7.27 13.61 10.65
N ASP A 72 -7.84 12.52 10.15
CA ASP A 72 -7.80 11.19 10.77
C ASP A 72 -6.45 10.47 10.62
N LEU A 73 -5.59 10.95 9.72
CA LEU A 73 -4.33 10.30 9.34
C LEU A 73 -3.18 11.30 9.24
N LYS A 74 -1.98 10.89 9.69
CA LYS A 74 -0.71 11.61 9.46
C LYS A 74 0.07 10.90 8.36
N LEU A 75 0.51 11.64 7.34
CA LEU A 75 1.29 11.07 6.24
C LEU A 75 2.65 10.49 6.69
N ASP A 76 3.23 11.01 7.77
CA ASP A 76 4.41 10.40 8.40
C ASP A 76 4.14 8.96 8.88
N ALA A 77 2.98 8.71 9.51
CA ALA A 77 2.60 7.37 9.94
C ALA A 77 2.36 6.43 8.74
N ALA A 78 1.82 6.95 7.63
CA ALA A 78 1.69 6.20 6.38
C ALA A 78 3.05 5.82 5.79
N MET A 79 4.03 6.74 5.78
CA MET A 79 5.39 6.43 5.35
C MET A 79 6.08 5.42 6.28
N ASN A 80 5.95 5.57 7.61
CA ASN A 80 6.50 4.62 8.57
C ASN A 80 5.97 3.19 8.33
N LEU A 81 4.65 3.05 8.16
CA LEU A 81 4.02 1.77 7.87
C LEU A 81 4.46 1.19 6.51
N ALA A 82 4.63 2.05 5.49
CA ALA A 82 5.11 1.61 4.18
C ALA A 82 6.57 1.11 4.22
N PHE A 83 7.44 1.74 5.02
CA PHE A 83 8.79 1.21 5.29
C PHE A 83 8.73 -0.12 6.04
N ASP A 84 7.93 -0.24 7.11
CA ASP A 84 7.76 -1.50 7.86
C ASP A 84 7.22 -2.64 6.95
N TYR A 85 6.38 -2.33 5.95
CA TYR A 85 5.88 -3.28 4.93
C TYR A 85 7.00 -3.73 3.98
N LEU A 86 7.80 -2.80 3.46
CA LEU A 86 8.91 -3.11 2.55
C LEU A 86 10.01 -3.92 3.26
N GLU A 87 10.32 -3.58 4.52
CA GLU A 87 11.28 -4.31 5.34
C GLU A 87 10.77 -5.72 5.69
N SER A 88 9.47 -5.87 6.00
CA SER A 88 8.81 -7.18 6.18
C SER A 88 8.93 -8.07 4.94
N ALA A 89 8.73 -7.51 3.75
CA ALA A 89 8.86 -8.24 2.49
C ALA A 89 10.31 -8.62 2.19
N LYS A 90 11.24 -7.65 2.27
CA LYS A 90 12.67 -7.81 1.97
C LYS A 90 13.36 -8.86 2.84
N ASP A 91 13.09 -8.82 4.15
CA ASP A 91 13.66 -9.77 5.12
C ASP A 91 12.85 -11.07 5.24
N ASN A 92 11.72 -11.20 4.53
CA ASN A 92 10.74 -12.28 4.67
C ASN A 92 10.34 -12.53 6.14
N ARG A 93 10.12 -11.45 6.90
CA ARG A 93 9.83 -11.47 8.35
C ARG A 93 8.45 -10.89 8.65
N PRO A 94 7.82 -11.24 9.79
CA PRO A 94 6.55 -10.65 10.17
C PRO A 94 6.63 -9.12 10.26
N LEU A 95 5.57 -8.47 9.79
CA LEU A 95 5.35 -7.04 9.98
C LEU A 95 5.33 -6.72 11.48
N LYS A 96 5.99 -5.62 11.85
CA LYS A 96 6.22 -5.19 13.23
C LYS A 96 4.94 -5.20 14.07
N GLY A 97 4.95 -5.96 15.18
CA GLY A 97 3.80 -6.10 16.07
C GLY A 97 2.72 -7.09 15.59
N THR A 98 2.97 -7.84 14.52
CA THR A 98 2.03 -8.82 13.95
C THR A 98 2.71 -10.17 13.72
N THR A 99 1.93 -11.19 13.32
CA THR A 99 2.41 -12.48 12.82
C THR A 99 2.37 -12.59 11.29
N VAL A 100 2.01 -11.52 10.58
CA VAL A 100 1.76 -11.52 9.14
C VAL A 100 3.05 -11.15 8.39
N ILE A 101 3.52 -12.01 7.49
CA ILE A 101 4.56 -11.67 6.51
C ILE A 101 3.87 -10.99 5.32
N VAL A 102 4.32 -9.78 4.95
CA VAL A 102 3.73 -9.03 3.84
C VAL A 102 4.36 -9.48 2.51
N PRO A 103 3.58 -9.93 1.51
CA PRO A 103 4.11 -10.24 0.19
C PRO A 103 4.73 -9.00 -0.48
N SER A 104 5.85 -9.17 -1.18
CA SER A 104 6.55 -8.14 -1.96
C SER A 104 5.62 -7.20 -2.76
N ALA A 105 4.67 -7.78 -3.52
CA ALA A 105 3.71 -7.01 -4.31
C ALA A 105 2.75 -6.16 -3.45
N ASN A 106 2.38 -6.65 -2.26
CA ASN A 106 1.50 -5.91 -1.34
C ASN A 106 2.25 -4.74 -0.67
N ALA A 107 3.53 -4.94 -0.34
CA ALA A 107 4.39 -3.89 0.21
C ALA A 107 4.62 -2.75 -0.79
N THR A 108 4.96 -3.10 -2.03
CA THR A 108 5.22 -2.14 -3.12
C THR A 108 3.94 -1.42 -3.59
N ASN A 109 2.80 -2.11 -3.67
CA ASN A 109 1.50 -1.48 -3.90
C ASN A 109 1.14 -0.44 -2.81
N PHE A 110 1.37 -0.74 -1.53
CA PHE A 110 1.08 0.19 -0.44
C PHE A 110 2.05 1.38 -0.42
N ALA A 111 3.36 1.14 -0.58
CA ALA A 111 4.35 2.21 -0.70
C ALA A 111 4.07 3.14 -1.88
N GLY A 112 3.73 2.58 -3.05
CA GLY A 112 3.29 3.35 -4.21
C GLY A 112 2.06 4.23 -3.95
N ALA A 113 1.08 3.71 -3.20
CA ALA A 113 -0.13 4.46 -2.86
C ALA A 113 0.15 5.65 -1.92
N VAL A 114 1.09 5.49 -0.98
CA VAL A 114 1.58 6.57 -0.11
C VAL A 114 2.29 7.64 -0.94
N LEU A 115 3.15 7.24 -1.88
CA LEU A 115 3.84 8.16 -2.79
C LEU A 115 2.84 8.95 -3.67
N ASP A 116 1.86 8.29 -4.27
CA ASP A 116 0.81 8.94 -5.06
C ASP A 116 -0.06 9.89 -4.22
N ALA A 117 -0.31 9.55 -2.95
CA ALA A 117 -1.07 10.39 -2.04
C ALA A 117 -0.29 11.66 -1.68
N LEU A 118 1.02 11.54 -1.43
CA LEU A 118 1.96 12.64 -1.19
C LEU A 118 2.04 13.60 -2.39
N GLU A 119 2.04 13.08 -3.63
CA GLU A 119 1.99 13.90 -4.84
C GLU A 119 0.66 14.68 -4.94
N GLN A 120 -0.47 14.00 -4.78
CA GLN A 120 -1.81 14.61 -4.84
C GLN A 120 -2.05 15.72 -3.81
N VAL A 121 -1.40 15.65 -2.64
CA VAL A 121 -1.50 16.69 -1.61
C VAL A 121 -0.28 17.60 -1.53
N GLN A 122 0.67 17.53 -2.46
CA GLN A 122 1.94 18.27 -2.40
C GLN A 122 1.74 19.77 -2.14
N SER A 123 0.74 20.41 -2.75
CA SER A 123 0.44 21.84 -2.56
C SER A 123 -0.01 22.22 -1.13
N GLN A 124 -0.42 21.24 -0.32
CA GLN A 124 -0.76 21.40 1.10
C GLN A 124 0.41 21.00 2.03
N LEU A 125 1.47 20.39 1.49
CA LEU A 125 2.63 19.97 2.25
C LEU A 125 3.65 21.11 2.38
N PRO A 126 4.47 21.13 3.45
CA PRO A 126 5.47 22.17 3.63
C PRO A 126 6.51 22.18 2.50
N GLN A 127 6.72 23.36 1.89
CA GLN A 127 7.66 23.55 0.78
C GLN A 127 8.99 24.20 1.20
N ALA A 128 9.03 24.81 2.39
CA ALA A 128 10.21 25.49 2.93
C ALA A 128 11.39 24.52 3.19
N GLY A 129 12.62 25.03 3.11
CA GLY A 129 13.84 24.23 3.25
C GLY A 129 14.03 23.58 4.62
N GLU A 130 13.40 24.10 5.67
CA GLU A 130 13.37 23.43 7.00
C GLU A 130 12.72 22.03 6.97
N PHE A 131 12.00 21.68 5.90
CA PHE A 131 11.39 20.36 5.69
C PHE A 131 12.15 19.44 4.72
N GLU A 132 13.41 19.72 4.35
CA GLU A 132 14.19 18.80 3.49
C GLU A 132 14.23 17.36 4.05
N ILE A 133 14.28 17.17 5.37
CA ILE A 133 14.30 15.83 5.99
C ILE A 133 13.03 15.03 5.63
N PHE A 134 11.87 15.68 5.56
CA PHE A 134 10.64 15.04 5.12
C PHE A 134 10.74 14.61 3.65
N TRP A 135 11.19 15.52 2.77
CA TRP A 135 11.33 15.24 1.34
C TRP A 135 12.40 14.17 1.04
N MET A 136 13.53 14.15 1.77
CA MET A 136 14.52 13.08 1.69
C MET A 136 13.92 11.70 2.05
N ARG A 137 13.02 11.65 3.05
CA ARG A 137 12.31 10.40 3.40
C ARG A 137 11.29 9.97 2.34
N VAL A 138 10.64 10.89 1.63
CA VAL A 138 9.82 10.57 0.45
C VAL A 138 10.68 9.92 -0.64
N GLY A 139 11.84 10.50 -0.96
CA GLY A 139 12.79 9.91 -1.92
C GLY A 139 13.33 8.54 -1.46
N GLY A 140 13.61 8.38 -0.16
CA GLY A 140 14.00 7.09 0.42
C GLY A 140 12.91 6.01 0.32
N LEU A 141 11.62 6.39 0.41
CA LEU A 141 10.51 5.46 0.22
C LEU A 141 10.36 5.05 -1.25
N ALA A 142 10.53 6.00 -2.18
CA ALA A 142 10.58 5.73 -3.62
C ALA A 142 11.73 4.76 -3.97
N PHE A 143 12.92 4.98 -3.40
CA PHE A 143 14.07 4.08 -3.55
C PHE A 143 13.76 2.66 -3.07
N ALA A 144 13.32 2.50 -1.82
CA ALA A 144 13.07 1.20 -1.22
C ALA A 144 11.95 0.42 -1.94
N ALA A 145 10.89 1.10 -2.37
CA ALA A 145 9.81 0.48 -3.14
C ALA A 145 10.28 0.04 -4.55
N ALA A 146 11.11 0.85 -5.20
CA ALA A 146 11.68 0.52 -6.51
C ALA A 146 12.72 -0.61 -6.43
N GLU A 147 13.55 -0.65 -5.38
CA GLU A 147 14.51 -1.72 -5.12
C GLU A 147 13.79 -3.06 -4.95
N GLU A 148 12.76 -3.12 -4.09
CA GLU A 148 11.97 -4.32 -3.84
C GLU A 148 11.24 -4.82 -5.10
N ALA A 149 10.61 -3.91 -5.86
CA ALA A 149 9.96 -4.26 -7.12
C ALA A 149 10.97 -4.77 -8.18
N HIS A 150 12.14 -4.14 -8.29
CA HIS A 150 13.20 -4.54 -9.22
C HIS A 150 13.85 -5.87 -8.85
N ALA A 151 14.14 -6.10 -7.56
CA ALA A 151 14.68 -7.36 -7.04
C ALA A 151 13.73 -8.53 -7.33
N ALA A 152 12.41 -8.31 -7.23
CA ALA A 152 11.39 -9.27 -7.60
C ALA A 152 11.12 -9.38 -9.12
N GLY A 153 11.94 -8.75 -9.97
CA GLY A 153 11.83 -8.81 -11.44
C GLY A 153 10.71 -7.96 -12.05
N ARG A 154 9.98 -7.17 -11.25
CA ARG A 154 8.81 -6.38 -11.68
C ARG A 154 9.25 -5.02 -12.24
N VAL A 155 10.08 -5.03 -13.28
CA VAL A 155 10.74 -3.83 -13.86
C VAL A 155 9.75 -2.71 -14.20
N ALA A 156 8.60 -3.05 -14.82
CA ALA A 156 7.57 -2.07 -15.16
C ALA A 156 6.98 -1.37 -13.93
N GLU A 157 6.80 -2.09 -12.82
CA GLU A 157 6.34 -1.51 -11.55
C GLU A 157 7.44 -0.61 -10.94
N ALA A 158 8.68 -1.12 -10.86
CA ALA A 158 9.82 -0.37 -10.35
C ALA A 158 10.02 0.98 -11.09
N ARG A 159 9.80 1.01 -12.41
CA ARG A 159 9.82 2.23 -13.24
C ARG A 159 8.77 3.27 -12.85
N THR A 160 7.63 2.85 -12.29
CA THR A 160 6.58 3.74 -11.75
C THR A 160 6.78 4.12 -10.28
N LEU A 161 7.76 3.52 -9.59
CA LEU A 161 8.04 3.76 -8.17
C LEU A 161 9.28 4.65 -7.98
N VAL A 162 10.32 4.46 -8.79
CA VAL A 162 11.63 5.10 -8.58
C VAL A 162 11.63 6.63 -8.73
N PHE A 163 10.63 7.20 -9.40
CA PHE A 163 10.40 8.65 -9.48
C PHE A 163 9.04 9.07 -8.91
N ALA A 164 8.40 8.22 -8.09
CA ALA A 164 7.09 8.50 -7.53
C ALA A 164 7.14 9.50 -6.36
N GLY A 165 5.98 10.05 -6.03
CA GLY A 165 5.85 11.10 -5.04
C GLY A 165 6.21 12.48 -5.60
N GLY A 166 5.83 13.50 -4.84
CA GLY A 166 5.92 14.89 -5.30
C GLY A 166 7.34 15.31 -5.73
N LYS A 167 7.45 16.08 -6.82
CA LYS A 167 8.72 16.45 -7.47
C LYS A 167 9.75 17.17 -6.58
N ARG A 168 9.33 17.65 -5.40
CA ARG A 168 10.15 18.46 -4.47
C ARG A 168 11.42 17.75 -3.96
N TRP A 169 11.39 16.42 -3.85
CA TRP A 169 12.57 15.64 -3.45
C TRP A 169 13.54 15.36 -4.60
N GLN A 170 13.10 15.49 -5.86
CA GLN A 170 13.86 15.07 -7.05
C GLN A 170 14.84 16.16 -7.54
N ASN A 171 15.58 16.79 -6.62
CA ASN A 171 16.53 17.86 -6.90
C ASN A 171 17.99 17.36 -6.89
N ASP A 172 18.92 18.14 -7.43
CA ASP A 172 20.33 17.72 -7.60
C ASP A 172 21.04 17.42 -6.29
N ALA A 173 20.75 18.17 -5.22
CA ALA A 173 21.32 17.91 -3.89
C ALA A 173 20.88 16.56 -3.33
N TYR A 174 19.62 16.16 -3.55
CA TYR A 174 19.16 14.81 -3.21
C TYR A 174 19.93 13.75 -4.00
N TRP A 175 20.03 13.89 -5.33
CA TRP A 175 20.70 12.88 -6.18
C TRP A 175 22.20 12.76 -5.87
N GLN A 176 22.88 13.87 -5.62
CA GLN A 176 24.29 13.90 -5.20
C GLN A 176 24.50 13.17 -3.86
N GLY A 177 23.58 13.33 -2.91
CA GLY A 177 23.61 12.62 -1.61
C GLY A 177 23.18 11.15 -1.66
N HIS A 178 22.49 10.71 -2.72
CA HIS A 178 21.87 9.38 -2.83
C HIS A 178 22.27 8.68 -4.13
N SER A 179 23.57 8.56 -4.40
CA SER A 179 24.10 7.96 -5.65
C SER A 179 23.63 6.52 -5.90
N ALA A 180 23.33 5.74 -4.85
CA ALA A 180 22.70 4.42 -4.99
C ALA A 180 21.29 4.50 -5.62
N HIS A 181 20.50 5.51 -5.26
CA HIS A 181 19.18 5.73 -5.85
C HIS A 181 19.29 6.20 -7.30
N ASP A 182 20.22 7.11 -7.61
CA ASP A 182 20.42 7.60 -8.99
C ASP A 182 20.94 6.49 -9.92
N GLY A 183 21.81 5.61 -9.42
CA GLY A 183 22.25 4.39 -10.08
C GLY A 183 21.09 3.42 -10.33
N LEU A 184 20.31 3.06 -9.30
CA LEU A 184 19.15 2.17 -9.45
C LEU A 184 18.12 2.72 -10.44
N ALA A 185 17.81 4.02 -10.37
CA ALA A 185 16.89 4.68 -11.29
C ALA A 185 17.35 4.55 -12.75
N SER A 186 18.65 4.68 -12.99
CA SER A 186 19.25 4.55 -14.32
C SER A 186 19.29 3.10 -14.82
N VAL A 187 19.52 2.12 -13.93
CA VAL A 187 19.36 0.69 -14.26
C VAL A 187 17.91 0.35 -14.62
N ILE A 188 16.93 0.88 -13.87
CA ILE A 188 15.51 0.66 -14.14
C ILE A 188 15.11 1.28 -15.48
N LEU A 189 15.49 2.52 -15.77
CA LEU A 189 15.30 3.17 -17.07
C LEU A 189 15.88 2.32 -18.21
N ALA A 190 17.14 1.88 -18.10
CA ALA A 190 17.77 1.06 -19.12
C ALA A 190 17.05 -0.29 -19.35
N LYS A 191 16.62 -0.97 -18.29
CA LYS A 191 15.84 -2.22 -18.37
C LYS A 191 14.42 -2.02 -18.92
N SER A 192 13.85 -0.83 -18.78
CA SER A 192 12.57 -0.44 -19.41
C SER A 192 12.71 -0.05 -20.89
N GLY A 193 13.93 -0.08 -21.45
CA GLY A 193 14.22 0.32 -22.84
C GLY A 193 14.64 1.79 -23.00
N GLU A 194 14.66 2.55 -21.92
CA GLU A 194 14.98 3.99 -21.88
C GLU A 194 16.49 4.23 -21.67
N ARG A 195 17.36 3.38 -22.22
CA ARG A 195 18.82 3.42 -21.99
C ARG A 195 19.47 4.75 -22.37
N ALA A 196 18.96 5.44 -23.39
CA ALA A 196 19.47 6.76 -23.78
C ALA A 196 19.18 7.83 -22.70
N GLU A 197 18.00 7.78 -22.07
CA GLU A 197 17.62 8.66 -20.96
C GLU A 197 18.45 8.36 -19.70
N ALA A 198 18.67 7.08 -19.38
CA ALA A 198 19.53 6.65 -18.28
C ALA A 198 20.97 7.20 -18.41
N ILE A 199 21.57 7.10 -19.60
CA ILE A 199 22.93 7.61 -19.87
C ILE A 199 22.95 9.14 -19.80
N ALA A 200 21.97 9.83 -20.41
CA ALA A 200 21.90 11.28 -20.38
C ALA A 200 21.79 11.82 -18.94
N ARG A 201 20.89 11.25 -18.14
CA ARG A 201 20.67 11.60 -16.73
C ARG A 201 21.95 11.52 -15.89
N LEU A 202 22.73 10.45 -16.02
CA LEU A 202 23.96 10.26 -15.26
C LEU A 202 25.09 11.17 -15.77
N ARG A 203 25.20 11.35 -17.10
CA ARG A 203 26.19 12.25 -17.71
C ARG A 203 26.00 13.70 -17.30
N ASP A 204 24.75 14.14 -17.15
CA ASP A 204 24.42 15.53 -16.89
C ASP A 204 24.56 15.89 -15.38
N ARG A 205 25.12 14.99 -14.55
CA ARG A 205 25.49 15.24 -13.14
C ARG A 205 26.81 16.00 -13.04
N ALA A 206 26.83 17.05 -12.21
CA ALA A 206 28.05 17.80 -11.90
C ALA A 206 29.12 16.94 -11.21
N ASP A 207 28.74 16.15 -10.20
CA ASP A 207 29.62 15.26 -9.44
C ASP A 207 29.14 13.80 -9.50
N LEU A 208 29.37 13.12 -10.61
CA LEU A 208 29.02 11.71 -10.76
C LEU A 208 29.99 10.81 -9.97
N ASN A 209 29.51 10.15 -8.92
CA ASN A 209 30.33 9.33 -8.03
C ASN A 209 29.60 8.08 -7.50
N GLY A 210 30.34 7.17 -6.85
CA GLY A 210 29.81 5.96 -6.23
C GLY A 210 29.07 5.05 -7.22
N VAL A 211 27.98 4.42 -6.75
CA VAL A 211 27.16 3.48 -7.54
C VAL A 211 26.63 4.11 -8.84
N ALA A 212 26.33 5.41 -8.85
CA ALA A 212 25.88 6.11 -10.05
C ALA A 212 26.96 6.15 -11.15
N ALA A 213 28.23 6.33 -10.77
CA ALA A 213 29.36 6.29 -11.71
C ALA A 213 29.61 4.87 -12.25
N GLU A 214 29.52 3.86 -11.39
CA GLU A 214 29.66 2.44 -11.80
C GLU A 214 28.56 2.03 -12.81
N VAL A 215 27.32 2.43 -12.55
CA VAL A 215 26.19 2.22 -13.47
C VAL A 215 26.38 2.96 -14.78
N TYR A 216 26.89 4.19 -14.77
CA TYR A 216 27.17 4.94 -16.01
C TYR A 216 28.17 4.22 -16.91
N GLU A 217 29.28 3.74 -16.33
CA GLU A 217 30.32 2.98 -17.02
C GLU A 217 29.79 1.66 -17.60
N MET A 218 28.95 0.94 -16.86
CA MET A 218 28.25 -0.26 -17.33
C MET A 218 27.32 0.04 -18.51
N LEU A 219 26.49 1.08 -18.38
CA LEU A 219 25.53 1.49 -19.42
C LEU A 219 26.21 2.02 -20.69
N GLN A 220 27.40 2.63 -20.60
CA GLN A 220 28.19 2.98 -21.79
C GLN A 220 28.67 1.71 -22.53
N LYS A 221 29.17 0.71 -21.80
CA LYS A 221 29.68 -0.57 -22.36
C LYS A 221 28.58 -1.45 -22.96
N GLY A 222 27.31 -1.17 -22.65
CA GLY A 222 26.17 -1.94 -23.15
C GLY A 222 25.93 -3.24 -22.40
N GLN A 223 26.27 -3.24 -21.12
CA GLN A 223 25.97 -4.28 -20.14
C GLN A 223 24.68 -3.94 -19.37
#